data_AF-A0A2V7VAX5-F1
#
_entry.id   AF-A0A2V7VAX5-F1
#
_cell.length_a   1.000
_cell.length_b   1.000
_cell.length_c   1.000
_cell.angle_alpha   90.00
_cell.angle_beta   90.00
_cell.angle_gamma   90.00
#
_symmetry.space_group_name_H-M   'P 1'
#
loop_
_entity.id
_entity.type
_entity.pdbx_description
1 polymer ?
#
loop_
_entity_poly.entity_id
_entity_poly.type
_entity_poly.pdbx_seq_one_letter_code
_entity_poly.pdbx_strand_id
1 'polypeptide(L)'
;MRWSMGATSTSEIKVVGKSGQISLGKRYAGKTLELQRLDDGSLLLRAVAMVPESQLWTLQEPDRSRISRGLAWAGQTAPRESDPKSLLKQKGKRRSRPRGRRK
;
A
#
# COMPACT_ATOMS: atom_id res chain seq x y z
N MET A 1 9.41 -20.41 -15.90
CA MET A 1 9.84 -19.16 -16.57
C MET A 1 10.51 -18.24 -15.57
N ARG A 2 11.82 -18.01 -15.68
CA ARG A 2 12.53 -16.96 -14.93
C ARG A 2 12.81 -15.83 -15.92
N TRP A 3 12.16 -14.69 -15.75
CA TRP A 3 12.49 -13.49 -16.52
C TRP A 3 13.71 -12.84 -15.85
N SER A 4 14.90 -13.14 -16.37
CA SER A 4 16.08 -12.30 -16.12
C SER A 4 15.98 -11.12 -17.07
N MET A 5 15.25 -10.08 -16.66
CA MET A 5 15.31 -8.79 -17.34
C MET A 5 16.68 -8.20 -16.98
N GLY A 6 17.64 -8.34 -17.89
CA GLY A 6 18.96 -7.77 -17.75
C GLY A 6 18.81 -6.27 -17.49
N ALA A 7 19.17 -5.83 -16.28
CA ALA A 7 19.22 -4.42 -15.98
C ALA A 7 20.34 -3.80 -16.82
N THR A 8 19.99 -3.05 -17.85
CA THR A 8 20.92 -2.17 -18.54
C THR A 8 21.37 -1.10 -17.55
N SER A 9 22.55 -1.30 -16.96
CA SER A 9 23.16 -0.34 -16.04
C SER A 9 23.67 0.86 -16.83
N THR A 10 22.83 1.88 -16.95
CA THR A 10 23.25 3.20 -17.39
C THR A 10 23.91 3.90 -16.21
N SER A 11 25.24 4.00 -16.25
CA SER A 11 26.01 4.71 -15.24
C SER A 11 26.08 6.21 -15.57
N GLU A 12 25.71 7.06 -14.62
CA GLU A 12 25.78 8.52 -14.73
C GLU A 12 26.71 9.05 -13.62
N ILE A 13 27.63 9.95 -13.97
CA ILE A 13 28.47 10.64 -12.99
C ILE A 13 27.74 11.89 -12.54
N LYS A 14 27.55 12.05 -11.22
CA LYS A 14 26.92 13.23 -10.62
C LYS A 14 27.78 13.76 -9.49
N VAL A 15 27.82 15.09 -9.37
CA VAL A 15 28.57 15.77 -8.32
C VAL A 15 27.65 16.12 -7.16
N VAL A 16 28.12 15.90 -5.95
CA VAL A 16 27.43 16.34 -4.73
C VAL A 16 27.61 17.85 -4.59
N GLY A 17 26.50 18.57 -4.41
CA GLY A 17 26.52 20.01 -4.21
C GLY A 17 27.18 20.40 -2.89
N LYS A 18 27.54 21.69 -2.74
CA LYS A 18 28.19 22.22 -1.53
C LYS A 18 27.40 21.96 -0.24
N SER A 19 26.09 21.76 -0.33
CA SER A 19 25.18 21.45 0.78
C SER A 19 25.05 19.95 1.08
N GLY A 20 25.78 19.08 0.38
CA GLY A 20 25.65 17.61 0.52
C GLY A 20 24.50 16.99 -0.28
N GLN A 21 23.80 17.77 -1.11
CA GLN A 21 22.68 17.29 -1.93
C GLN A 21 23.16 16.64 -3.24
N ILE A 22 22.47 15.57 -3.67
CA ILE A 22 22.68 14.90 -4.97
C ILE A 22 21.37 14.80 -5.75
N SER A 23 21.38 15.25 -7.00
CA SER A 23 20.19 15.24 -7.85
C SER A 23 20.02 13.89 -8.55
N LEU A 24 19.00 13.12 -8.18
CA LEU A 24 18.74 11.79 -8.78
C LEU A 24 17.84 11.84 -10.03
N GLY A 25 17.30 13.01 -10.36
CA GLY A 25 16.40 13.23 -11.48
C GLY A 25 14.92 13.04 -11.13
N LYS A 26 14.03 13.50 -12.02
CA LYS A 26 12.58 13.59 -11.77
C LYS A 26 11.92 12.24 -11.46
N ARG A 27 12.48 11.13 -11.95
CA ARG A 27 11.97 9.78 -11.68
C ARG A 27 11.96 9.40 -10.19
N TYR A 28 12.78 10.06 -9.39
CA TYR A 28 12.87 9.85 -7.93
C TYR A 28 12.23 10.97 -7.10
N ALA A 29 11.62 11.98 -7.74
CA ALA A 29 10.96 13.06 -7.01
C ALA A 29 9.85 12.51 -6.10
N GLY A 30 9.82 12.94 -4.84
CA GLY A 30 8.83 12.53 -3.84
C GLY A 30 9.00 11.11 -3.28
N LYS A 31 9.98 10.33 -3.74
CA LYS A 31 10.26 9.00 -3.16
C LYS A 31 11.12 9.13 -1.90
N THR A 32 10.80 8.36 -0.88
CA THR A 32 11.69 8.15 0.27
C THR A 32 12.78 7.16 -0.12
N LEU A 33 14.03 7.47 0.22
CA LEU A 33 15.17 6.61 -0.03
C LEU A 33 15.83 6.22 1.29
N GLU A 34 16.17 4.95 1.42
CA GLU A 34 17.12 4.45 2.41
C GLU A 34 18.54 4.69 1.89
N LEU A 35 19.41 5.24 2.74
CA LEU A 35 20.84 5.37 2.49
C LEU A 35 21.59 4.38 3.37
N GLN A 36 22.25 3.40 2.75
CA GLN A 36 23.14 2.48 3.42
C GLN A 36 24.60 2.85 3.11
N ARG A 37 25.42 2.97 4.15
CA ARG A 37 26.88 3.07 4.03
C ARG A 37 27.46 1.66 4.12
N LEU A 38 28.24 1.25 3.12
CA LEU A 38 28.90 -0.04 3.10
C LEU A 38 30.31 0.08 3.68
N ASP A 39 30.90 -1.05 4.07
CA ASP A 39 32.21 -1.10 4.75
C ASP A 39 33.36 -0.61 3.86
N ASP A 40 33.21 -0.73 2.54
CA ASP A 40 34.16 -0.23 1.53
C ASP A 40 34.03 1.29 1.28
N GLY A 41 33.18 1.98 2.05
CA GLY A 41 32.91 3.41 1.92
C GLY A 41 31.91 3.76 0.81
N SER A 42 31.42 2.78 0.05
CA SER A 42 30.40 3.02 -0.97
C SER A 42 29.03 3.29 -0.34
N LEU A 43 28.17 3.97 -1.10
CA LEU A 43 26.81 4.32 -0.70
C LEU A 43 25.81 3.58 -1.58
N LEU A 44 24.84 2.94 -0.94
CA LEU A 44 23.71 2.31 -1.61
C LEU A 44 22.42 3.07 -1.28
N LEU A 45 21.74 3.58 -2.31
CA LEU A 45 20.44 4.22 -2.16
C LEU A 45 19.33 3.32 -2.71
N ARG A 46 18.28 3.09 -1.92
CA ARG A 46 17.13 2.26 -2.30
C ARG A 46 15.83 3.00 -2.05
N ALA A 47 14.89 2.94 -3.00
CA ALA A 47 13.56 3.47 -2.77
C ALA A 47 12.77 2.58 -1.83
N VAL A 48 12.14 3.19 -0.82
CA VAL A 48 11.35 2.48 0.19
C VAL A 48 9.92 3.03 0.23
N ALA A 49 8.98 2.15 0.59
CA ALA A 49 7.62 2.56 0.91
C ALA A 49 7.51 2.75 2.43
N MET A 50 7.09 3.94 2.85
CA MET A 50 6.83 4.24 4.25
C MET A 50 5.38 3.95 4.59
N VAL A 51 5.14 3.22 5.68
CA VAL A 51 3.81 2.98 6.23
C VAL A 51 3.71 3.71 7.56
N PRO A 52 2.79 4.70 7.70
CA PRO A 52 2.52 5.34 8.97
C PRO A 52 2.14 4.34 10.05
N GLU A 53 2.53 4.61 11.31
CA GLU A 53 2.26 3.71 12.44
C GLU A 53 0.77 3.39 12.59
N SER A 54 -0.09 4.42 12.43
CA SER A 54 -1.55 4.28 12.46
C SER A 54 -2.13 3.38 11.36
N GLN A 55 -1.33 2.98 10.37
CA GLN A 55 -1.71 2.08 9.28
C GLN A 55 -1.03 0.71 9.38
N LEU A 56 -0.16 0.45 10.37
CA LEU A 56 0.54 -0.84 10.49
C LEU A 56 -0.41 -2.02 10.67
N TRP A 57 -1.58 -1.80 11.28
CA TRP A 57 -2.62 -2.83 11.43
C TRP A 57 -3.03 -3.46 10.09
N THR A 58 -2.95 -2.71 8.98
CA THR A 58 -3.30 -3.21 7.63
C THR A 58 -2.37 -4.32 7.14
N LEU A 59 -1.17 -4.42 7.73
CA LEU A 59 -0.16 -5.40 7.35
C LEU A 59 -0.23 -6.69 8.18
N GLN A 60 -1.02 -6.70 9.27
CA GLN A 60 -1.13 -7.81 10.20
C GLN A 60 -2.33 -8.70 9.89
N GLU A 61 -2.23 -10.00 10.19
CA GLU A 61 -3.39 -10.90 10.13
C GLU A 61 -4.29 -10.72 11.37
N PRO A 62 -5.63 -10.84 11.23
CA PRO A 62 -6.37 -11.27 10.04
C PRO A 62 -6.73 -10.13 9.06
N ASP A 63 -6.34 -8.89 9.35
CA ASP A 63 -6.82 -7.72 8.61
C ASP A 63 -6.23 -7.63 7.21
N ARG A 64 -4.95 -7.98 7.04
CA ARG A 64 -4.28 -8.07 5.74
C ARG A 64 -5.05 -8.98 4.78
N SER A 65 -5.37 -10.21 5.17
CA SER A 65 -6.12 -11.14 4.30
C SER A 65 -7.57 -10.70 4.05
N ARG A 66 -8.21 -10.03 5.02
CA ARG A 66 -9.55 -9.44 4.83
C ARG A 66 -9.53 -8.30 3.80
N ILE A 67 -8.59 -7.37 3.93
CA ILE A 67 -8.40 -6.25 3.00
C ILE A 67 -8.10 -6.79 1.60
N SER A 68 -7.16 -7.74 1.48
CA SER A 68 -6.81 -8.35 0.19
C SER A 68 -8.01 -8.99 -0.50
N ARG A 69 -8.82 -9.78 0.24
CA ARG A 69 -10.07 -10.35 -0.30
C ARG A 69 -11.08 -9.29 -0.70
N GLY A 70 -11.25 -8.25 0.11
CA GLY A 70 -12.16 -7.14 -0.19
C GLY A 70 -11.77 -6.42 -1.49
N LEU A 71 -10.48 -6.13 -1.67
CA LEU A 71 -9.96 -5.50 -2.89
C LEU A 71 -10.10 -6.43 -4.11
N ALA A 72 -9.82 -7.73 -3.96
CA ALA A 72 -9.98 -8.70 -5.05
C ALA A 72 -11.44 -8.83 -5.50
N TRP A 73 -12.38 -8.83 -4.55
CA TRP A 73 -13.81 -8.82 -4.85
C TRP A 73 -14.26 -7.52 -5.53
N ALA A 74 -13.78 -6.36 -5.03
CA ALA A 74 -14.12 -5.05 -5.60
C ALA A 74 -13.60 -4.90 -7.04
N GLY A 75 -12.40 -5.42 -7.34
CA GLY A 75 -11.86 -5.41 -8.70
C GLY A 75 -12.69 -6.24 -9.70
N GLN A 76 -13.48 -7.20 -9.23
CA GLN A 76 -14.37 -8.05 -10.04
C GLN A 76 -15.84 -7.59 -10.01
N THR A 77 -16.19 -6.68 -9.11
CA THR A 77 -17.57 -6.26 -8.89
C THR A 77 -17.72 -4.76 -9.09
N ALA A 78 -18.23 -4.37 -10.27
CA ALA A 78 -18.48 -2.97 -10.57
C ALA A 78 -19.46 -2.35 -9.55
N PRO A 79 -19.19 -1.13 -9.06
CA PRO A 79 -20.12 -0.41 -8.21
C PRO A 79 -21.49 -0.26 -8.87
N ARG A 80 -22.57 -0.43 -8.10
CA ARG A 80 -23.93 -0.14 -8.54
C ARG A 80 -24.52 0.92 -7.63
N GLU A 81 -25.22 1.87 -8.23
CA GLU A 81 -25.95 2.88 -7.49
C GLU A 81 -27.00 2.21 -6.60
N SER A 82 -27.09 2.67 -5.36
CA SER A 82 -28.02 2.13 -4.36
C SER A 82 -28.83 3.29 -3.80
N ASP A 83 -30.16 3.14 -3.72
CA ASP A 83 -31.02 4.15 -3.08
C ASP A 83 -30.82 4.16 -1.56
N PRO A 84 -30.31 5.24 -0.96
CA PRO A 84 -30.07 5.32 0.48
C PRO A 84 -31.34 5.14 1.32
N LYS A 85 -32.52 5.58 0.82
CA LYS A 85 -33.79 5.46 1.54
C LYS A 85 -34.20 3.99 1.67
N SER A 86 -34.01 3.20 0.61
CA SER A 86 -34.27 1.76 0.63
C SER A 86 -33.38 0.99 1.63
N LEU A 87 -32.10 1.36 1.73
CA LEU A 87 -31.13 0.72 2.63
C LEU A 87 -31.48 0.92 4.11
N LEU A 88 -31.93 2.12 4.47
CA LEU A 88 -32.34 2.46 5.84
C LEU A 88 -33.59 1.67 6.27
N LYS A 89 -34.57 1.49 5.37
CA LYS A 89 -35.78 0.69 5.64
C LYS A 89 -35.47 -0.80 5.86
N GLN A 90 -34.47 -1.36 5.16
CA GLN A 90 -34.12 -2.78 5.26
C GLN A 90 -33.45 -3.16 6.59
N LYS A 91 -32.67 -2.26 7.20
CA LYS A 91 -32.04 -2.50 8.51
C LYS A 91 -33.07 -2.65 9.65
N GLY A 92 -34.21 -1.95 9.57
CA GLY A 92 -35.31 -2.09 10.54
C GLY A 92 -35.92 -3.50 10.56
N LYS A 93 -36.05 -4.15 9.40
CA LYS A 93 -36.64 -5.50 9.28
C LYS A 93 -35.72 -6.63 9.76
N ARG A 94 -34.38 -6.48 9.72
CA ARG A 94 -33.44 -7.54 10.17
C ARG A 94 -33.32 -7.66 11.69
N ARG A 95 -33.77 -6.66 12.45
CA ARG A 95 -33.74 -6.65 13.93
C ARG A 95 -34.91 -7.42 14.56
N SER A 96 -35.95 -7.78 13.82
CA SER A 96 -37.12 -8.52 14.32
C SER A 96 -36.98 -10.04 14.22
N ARG A 97 -35.79 -10.59 14.54
CA ARG A 97 -35.69 -12.04 14.84
C ARG A 97 -36.09 -12.21 16.31
N PRO A 98 -37.19 -12.90 16.65
CA PRO A 98 -37.56 -13.08 18.04
C PRO A 98 -36.43 -13.83 18.75
N ARG A 99 -35.86 -13.23 19.80
CA ARG A 99 -35.01 -13.96 20.75
C ARG A 99 -35.89 -15.05 21.34
N GLY A 100 -35.66 -16.29 20.94
CA GLY A 100 -36.34 -17.45 21.51
C GLY A 100 -36.22 -17.41 23.03
N ARG A 101 -37.37 -17.34 23.71
CA ARG A 101 -37.48 -17.42 25.17
C ARG A 101 -37.06 -18.83 25.57
N ARG A 102 -35.84 -19.00 26.08
CA ARG A 102 -35.47 -20.23 26.80
C ARG A 102 -36.30 -20.29 28.09
N LYS A 103 -37.11 -21.34 28.22
CA LYS A 103 -37.65 -21.82 29.49
C LYS A 103 -36.62 -22.74 30.13
#